data_AF-A0A2W6BPL6-F1
#
_entry.id   AF-A0A2W6BPL6-F1
#
_cell.length_a   1.000
_cell.length_b   1.000
_cell.length_c   1.000
_cell.angle_alpha   90.00
_cell.angle_beta   90.00
_cell.angle_gamma   90.00
#
_symmetry.space_group_name_H-M   'P 1'
#
loop_
_entity.id
_entity.type
_entity.pdbx_description
1 polymer ?
#
loop_
_entity_poly.entity_id
_entity_poly.type
_entity_poly.pdbx_seq_one_letter_code
_entity_poly.pdbx_strand_id
1 'polypeptide(L)'
;MNIEMALLPGLVRDTPRQVCIVVDVLRATSTISAFFERGVREIHLGANLDEVRAIGARLGDCILAGERGGMAPPGFDFSNSPTQILRAPAAMLEGRAVAFSTTNGTRALRQLVAEGAPLVLTGCVRNGPAVAQRAIAEARRRGCDVTVIASGRENGAKICLDDVIACGYIVHLLRQGAKLDNRPASAVAQLMAEDDDPDYVQLDHAATDLSDYAGEEEEEDFEEEQRNAITRYPFIPWNAVSGSGEKSPTPRMAEEGATLALRLYQSYISEYNDNPTQPSRRAFLAAFNECSGGHHLLRYGWAADTAAVSEAGVCDIVPYVDASGEGLVLRR
;
A
#
# COMPACT_ATOMS: atom_id res chain seq x y z
N MET A 1 9.80 12.37 -17.84
CA MET A 1 9.40 11.55 -16.69
C MET A 1 8.01 11.03 -16.98
N ASN A 2 7.92 9.74 -17.23
CA ASN A 2 6.68 8.99 -17.37
C ASN A 2 6.18 8.58 -15.97
N ILE A 3 4.87 8.38 -15.86
CA ILE A 3 4.23 7.81 -14.67
C ILE A 3 3.62 6.48 -15.11
N GLU A 4 4.24 5.39 -14.66
CA GLU A 4 3.85 4.02 -14.95
C GLU A 4 3.19 3.37 -13.73
N MET A 5 2.47 2.28 -13.97
CA MET A 5 1.94 1.43 -12.91
C MET A 5 2.14 -0.04 -13.27
N ALA A 6 2.65 -0.81 -12.32
CA ALA A 6 2.79 -2.25 -12.43
C ALA A 6 1.79 -2.94 -11.51
N LEU A 7 0.97 -3.82 -12.07
CA LEU A 7 -0.05 -4.59 -11.32
C LEU A 7 0.58 -5.65 -10.40
N LEU A 8 1.86 -5.99 -10.64
CA LEU A 8 2.69 -6.92 -9.87
C LEU A 8 4.15 -6.48 -9.95
N PRO A 9 5.00 -6.82 -8.96
CA PRO A 9 6.41 -6.43 -8.96
C PRO A 9 7.19 -6.96 -10.19
N GLY A 10 6.91 -8.19 -10.61
CA GLY A 10 7.54 -8.80 -11.80
C GLY A 10 7.15 -8.17 -13.15
N LEU A 11 6.25 -7.20 -13.16
CA LEU A 11 5.84 -6.46 -14.36
C LEU A 11 6.57 -5.11 -14.51
N VAL A 12 7.42 -4.74 -13.55
CA VAL A 12 8.25 -3.53 -13.64
C VAL A 12 9.30 -3.73 -14.72
N ARG A 13 9.62 -2.66 -15.44
CA ARG A 13 10.61 -2.67 -16.51
C ARG A 13 11.66 -1.62 -16.29
N ASP A 14 12.85 -1.92 -16.80
CA ASP A 14 14.00 -1.02 -16.74
C ASP A 14 14.15 -0.45 -15.32
N THR A 15 14.03 -1.35 -14.33
CA THR A 15 14.03 -1.02 -12.90
C THR A 15 15.15 -0.04 -12.51
N PRO A 16 16.38 -0.11 -13.08
CA PRO A 16 17.43 0.90 -12.86
C PRO A 16 17.10 2.35 -13.24
N ARG A 17 16.04 2.59 -14.02
CA ARG A 17 15.55 3.92 -14.43
C ARG A 17 14.23 4.31 -13.76
N GLN A 18 13.80 3.58 -12.73
CA GLN A 18 12.52 3.79 -12.06
C GLN A 18 12.69 4.21 -10.60
N VAL A 19 12.08 5.33 -10.21
CA VAL A 19 11.73 5.57 -8.81
C VAL A 19 10.48 4.75 -8.52
N CYS A 20 10.62 3.75 -7.67
CA CYS A 20 9.58 2.76 -7.40
C CYS A 20 8.78 3.15 -6.14
N ILE A 21 7.45 3.13 -6.22
CA ILE A 21 6.56 3.25 -5.06
C ILE A 21 5.84 1.92 -4.89
N VAL A 22 6.19 1.16 -3.86
CA VAL A 22 5.52 -0.12 -3.55
C VAL A 22 4.29 0.14 -2.69
N VAL A 23 3.19 -0.52 -3.05
CA VAL A 23 1.90 -0.49 -2.37
C VAL A 23 1.49 -1.91 -1.99
N ASP A 24 1.29 -2.13 -0.70
CA ASP A 24 0.68 -3.32 -0.07
C ASP A 24 -0.25 -2.74 1.00
N VAL A 25 -1.42 -2.28 0.57
CA VAL A 25 -2.27 -1.39 1.38
C VAL A 25 -2.91 -2.15 2.54
N LEU A 26 -3.27 -3.42 2.31
CA LEU A 26 -3.74 -4.40 3.29
C LEU A 26 -2.70 -5.53 3.42
N ARG A 27 -1.61 -5.32 4.17
CA ARG A 27 -1.40 -4.27 5.18
C ARG A 27 0.02 -3.72 5.23
N ALA A 28 0.99 -4.32 4.54
CA ALA A 28 2.40 -4.13 4.90
C ALA A 28 2.87 -2.67 4.81
N THR A 29 2.54 -1.96 3.73
CA THR A 29 2.96 -0.55 3.55
C THR A 29 2.23 0.41 4.48
N SER A 30 0.97 0.12 4.81
CA SER A 30 0.20 0.87 5.81
C SER A 30 0.76 0.66 7.23
N THR A 31 1.14 -0.56 7.58
CA THR A 31 1.81 -0.92 8.84
C THR A 31 3.17 -0.23 8.96
N ILE A 32 3.95 -0.21 7.88
CA ILE A 32 5.24 0.52 7.83
C ILE A 32 5.02 2.02 8.09
N SER A 33 4.03 2.63 7.43
CA SER A 33 3.68 4.04 7.65
C SER A 33 3.29 4.31 9.11
N ALA A 34 2.45 3.45 9.69
CA ALA A 34 2.04 3.53 11.09
C ALA A 34 3.24 3.45 12.06
N PHE A 35 4.20 2.56 11.82
CA PHE A 35 5.40 2.48 12.66
C PHE A 35 6.17 3.80 12.68
N PHE A 36 6.41 4.40 11.51
CA PHE A 36 7.13 5.67 11.43
C PHE A 36 6.34 6.85 11.99
N GLU A 37 5.01 6.86 11.84
CA GLU A 37 4.11 7.83 12.46
C GLU A 37 4.22 7.79 13.99
N ARG A 38 4.41 6.59 14.56
CA ARG A 38 4.65 6.39 16.00
C ARG A 38 6.11 6.56 16.43
N GLY A 39 6.96 7.09 15.55
CA GLY A 39 8.30 7.54 15.90
C GLY A 39 9.35 6.44 15.98
N VAL A 40 9.15 5.26 15.39
CA VAL A 40 10.24 4.28 15.29
C VAL A 40 11.42 4.88 14.52
N ARG A 41 12.64 4.46 14.88
CA ARG A 41 13.86 4.98 14.26
C ARG A 41 14.08 4.44 12.86
N GLU A 42 13.91 3.14 12.67
CA GLU A 42 14.16 2.42 11.42
C GLU A 42 13.50 1.03 11.46
N ILE A 43 13.26 0.44 10.29
CA ILE A 43 12.65 -0.89 10.16
C ILE A 43 13.57 -1.79 9.32
N HIS A 44 14.07 -2.86 9.89
CA HIS A 44 14.91 -3.87 9.24
C HIS A 44 14.02 -4.96 8.63
N LEU A 45 14.13 -5.16 7.31
CA LEU A 45 13.29 -6.08 6.56
C LEU A 45 13.91 -7.49 6.50
N GLY A 46 13.27 -8.46 7.16
CA GLY A 46 13.60 -9.88 7.00
C GLY A 46 12.88 -10.50 5.80
N ALA A 47 13.51 -11.43 5.08
CA ALA A 47 12.87 -12.19 4.01
C ALA A 47 11.86 -13.22 4.53
N ASN A 48 11.99 -13.61 5.80
CA ASN A 48 11.07 -14.50 6.50
C ASN A 48 11.13 -14.26 8.02
N LEU A 49 10.28 -14.97 8.76
CA LEU A 49 10.19 -14.83 10.21
C LEU A 49 11.45 -15.25 10.97
N ASP A 50 12.21 -16.22 10.45
CA ASP A 50 13.46 -16.65 11.08
C ASP A 50 14.55 -15.58 10.93
N GLU A 51 14.61 -14.91 9.77
CA GLU A 51 15.48 -13.76 9.58
C GLU A 51 15.07 -12.58 10.47
N VAL A 52 13.77 -12.35 10.69
CA VAL A 52 13.30 -11.34 11.66
C VAL A 52 13.80 -11.64 13.07
N ARG A 53 13.72 -12.90 13.52
CA ARG A 53 14.27 -13.31 14.82
C ARG A 53 15.78 -13.11 14.90
N ALA A 54 16.50 -13.45 13.82
CA ALA A 54 17.95 -13.28 13.76
C ALA A 54 18.36 -11.80 13.79
N ILE A 55 17.66 -10.94 13.04
CA ILE A 55 17.82 -9.49 13.09
C ILE A 55 17.56 -9.00 14.51
N GLY A 56 16.51 -9.49 15.16
CA GLY A 56 16.18 -9.12 16.52
C GLY A 56 17.25 -9.47 17.53
N ALA A 57 17.75 -10.70 17.48
CA ALA A 57 18.86 -11.15 18.33
C ALA A 57 20.13 -10.30 18.14
N ARG A 58 20.39 -9.84 16.91
CA ARG A 58 21.54 -8.98 16.58
C ARG A 58 21.35 -7.54 17.07
N LEU A 59 20.16 -6.97 16.93
CA LEU A 59 19.88 -5.59 17.34
C LEU A 59 19.69 -5.45 18.87
N GLY A 60 19.30 -6.53 19.55
CA GLY A 60 19.00 -6.51 20.98
C GLY A 60 17.65 -5.89 21.25
N ASP A 61 17.63 -4.68 21.83
CA ASP A 61 16.39 -3.95 22.13
C ASP A 61 15.73 -3.42 20.85
N CYS A 62 14.93 -4.29 20.23
CA CYS A 62 14.13 -3.98 19.06
C CYS A 62 12.74 -4.62 19.16
N ILE A 63 11.84 -4.18 18.29
CA ILE A 63 10.49 -4.68 18.17
C ILE A 63 10.47 -5.78 17.11
N LEU A 64 9.89 -6.94 17.42
CA LEU A 64 9.61 -7.98 16.44
C LEU A 64 8.19 -7.85 15.91
N ALA A 65 8.05 -7.62 14.61
CA ALA A 65 6.76 -7.46 13.97
C ALA A 65 6.66 -8.28 12.67
N GLY A 66 5.46 -8.75 12.35
CA GLY A 66 5.25 -9.53 11.13
C GLY A 66 4.02 -10.41 11.22
N GLU A 67 3.79 -11.22 10.20
CA GLU A 67 2.61 -12.08 10.15
C GLU A 67 2.88 -13.47 9.57
N ARG A 68 2.04 -14.41 9.98
CA ARG A 68 1.75 -15.64 9.23
C ARG A 68 0.23 -15.85 9.25
N GLY A 69 -0.39 -15.85 8.08
CA GLY A 69 -1.85 -15.93 7.98
C GLY A 69 -2.54 -14.73 8.63
N GLY A 70 -1.89 -13.56 8.59
CA GLY A 70 -2.41 -12.33 9.17
C GLY A 70 -2.24 -12.16 10.69
N MET A 71 -1.74 -13.18 11.39
CA MET A 71 -1.53 -13.17 12.85
C MET A 71 -0.06 -13.00 13.23
N ALA A 72 0.20 -12.39 14.39
CA ALA A 72 1.55 -12.31 14.96
C ALA A 72 2.09 -13.72 15.29
N PRO A 73 3.31 -14.07 14.87
CA PRO A 73 3.95 -15.31 15.28
C PRO A 73 4.25 -15.33 16.79
N PRO A 74 4.38 -16.52 17.43
CA PRO A 74 4.77 -16.60 18.84
C PRO A 74 6.08 -15.86 19.13
N GLY A 75 6.07 -15.04 20.19
CA GLY A 75 7.22 -14.23 20.60
C GLY A 75 7.47 -12.98 19.75
N PHE A 76 6.53 -12.59 18.88
CA PHE A 76 6.55 -11.27 18.24
C PHE A 76 5.71 -10.28 19.06
N ASP A 77 6.13 -9.01 19.07
CA ASP A 77 5.45 -7.93 19.80
C ASP A 77 4.20 -7.46 19.05
N PHE A 78 4.27 -7.39 17.71
CA PHE A 78 3.19 -6.90 16.85
C PHE A 78 2.91 -7.82 15.67
N SER A 79 1.65 -7.83 15.24
CA SER A 79 1.24 -8.40 13.95
C SER A 79 1.53 -7.41 12.81
N ASN A 80 1.06 -7.71 11.59
CA ASN A 80 1.02 -6.75 10.47
C ASN A 80 -0.24 -5.84 10.54
N SER A 81 -0.62 -5.36 11.74
CA SER A 81 -1.80 -4.51 11.95
C SER A 81 -1.39 -3.04 12.15
N PRO A 82 -1.76 -2.12 11.25
CA PRO A 82 -1.53 -0.69 11.45
C PRO A 82 -2.30 -0.15 12.66
N THR A 83 -3.51 -0.65 12.94
CA THR A 83 -4.28 -0.21 14.11
C THR A 83 -3.58 -0.55 15.42
N GLN A 84 -3.04 -1.77 15.52
CA GLN A 84 -2.30 -2.21 16.70
C GLN A 84 -1.12 -1.27 16.98
N ILE A 85 -0.42 -0.83 15.94
CA ILE A 85 0.73 0.09 16.04
C ILE A 85 0.27 1.49 16.42
N LEU A 86 -0.71 2.06 15.72
CA LEU A 86 -1.21 3.42 15.96
C LEU A 86 -1.73 3.60 17.40
N ARG A 87 -2.33 2.56 17.97
CA ARG A 87 -2.87 2.56 19.34
C ARG A 87 -1.83 2.20 20.41
N ALA A 88 -0.65 1.73 20.03
CA ALA A 88 0.37 1.32 20.99
C ALA A 88 0.91 2.53 21.77
N PRO A 89 1.12 2.43 23.09
CA PRO A 89 1.84 3.41 23.89
C PRO A 89 3.16 3.86 23.24
N ALA A 90 3.41 5.17 23.24
CA ALA A 90 4.62 5.76 22.62
C ALA A 90 5.91 5.14 23.17
N ALA A 91 5.96 4.87 24.49
CA ALA A 91 7.08 4.23 25.16
C ALA A 91 7.46 2.84 24.61
N MET A 92 6.57 2.16 23.87
CA MET A 92 6.88 0.89 23.22
C MET A 92 7.52 1.04 21.85
N LEU A 93 7.39 2.19 21.18
CA LEU A 93 7.73 2.37 19.76
C LEU A 93 8.78 3.46 19.52
N GLU A 94 8.68 4.58 20.22
CA GLU A 94 9.43 5.79 19.92
C GLU A 94 10.95 5.56 20.04
N GLY A 95 11.70 5.91 18.99
CA GLY A 95 13.15 5.78 18.92
C GLY A 95 13.69 4.34 18.78
N ARG A 96 12.83 3.32 18.83
CA ARG A 96 13.23 1.91 18.74
C ARG A 96 13.37 1.46 17.29
N ALA A 97 14.17 0.42 17.06
CA ALA A 97 14.23 -0.26 15.78
C ALA A 97 13.16 -1.37 15.71
N VAL A 98 12.69 -1.67 14.51
CA VAL A 98 11.75 -2.78 14.26
C VAL A 98 12.42 -3.79 13.34
N ALA A 99 12.31 -5.08 13.64
CA ALA A 99 12.57 -6.16 12.70
C ALA A 99 11.23 -6.64 12.14
N PHE A 100 11.04 -6.57 10.82
CA PHE A 100 9.74 -6.72 10.18
C PHE A 100 9.78 -7.64 8.96
N SER A 101 8.79 -8.52 8.82
CA SER A 101 8.59 -9.32 7.60
C SER A 101 7.11 -9.61 7.34
N THR A 102 6.75 -9.61 6.06
CA THR A 102 5.42 -9.96 5.56
C THR A 102 5.58 -10.77 4.28
N THR A 103 4.57 -11.58 3.95
CA THR A 103 4.62 -12.49 2.80
C THR A 103 4.79 -11.76 1.45
N ASN A 104 4.10 -10.63 1.25
CA ASN A 104 4.04 -9.97 -0.07
C ASN A 104 4.87 -8.68 -0.12
N GLY A 105 4.54 -7.67 0.69
CA GLY A 105 5.13 -6.34 0.61
C GLY A 105 6.64 -6.31 0.82
N THR A 106 7.18 -7.02 1.82
CA THR A 106 8.63 -7.01 2.03
C THR A 106 9.38 -7.60 0.83
N ARG A 107 8.87 -8.68 0.24
CA ARG A 107 9.46 -9.32 -0.94
C ARG A 107 9.47 -8.41 -2.17
N ALA A 108 8.40 -7.65 -2.41
CA ALA A 108 8.36 -6.65 -3.48
C ALA A 108 9.49 -5.60 -3.32
N LEU A 109 9.69 -5.09 -2.09
CA LEU A 109 10.78 -4.17 -1.79
C LEU A 109 12.16 -4.79 -2.07
N ARG A 110 12.39 -6.03 -1.59
CA ARG A 110 13.68 -6.73 -1.81
C ARG A 110 13.94 -6.95 -3.30
N GLN A 111 12.92 -7.37 -4.05
CA GLN A 111 13.03 -7.63 -5.48
C GLN A 111 13.46 -6.38 -6.24
N LEU A 112 12.81 -5.24 -6.01
CA LEU A 112 13.10 -4.00 -6.73
C LEU A 112 14.50 -3.46 -6.42
N VAL A 113 14.95 -3.59 -5.18
CA VAL A 113 16.33 -3.25 -4.81
C VAL A 113 17.32 -4.18 -5.53
N ALA A 114 17.07 -5.49 -5.55
CA ALA A 114 17.93 -6.46 -6.23
C ALA A 114 17.97 -6.25 -7.76
N GLU A 115 16.88 -5.77 -8.35
CA GLU A 115 16.79 -5.39 -9.77
C GLU A 115 17.42 -4.02 -10.08
N GLY A 116 17.96 -3.33 -9.07
CA GLY A 116 18.74 -2.12 -9.23
C GLY A 116 17.94 -0.82 -9.21
N ALA A 117 16.75 -0.80 -8.62
CA ALA A 117 15.95 0.42 -8.50
C ALA A 117 16.76 1.54 -7.79
N PRO A 118 16.89 2.74 -8.39
CA PRO A 118 17.66 3.83 -7.81
C PRO A 118 17.06 4.39 -6.51
N LEU A 119 15.75 4.18 -6.29
CA LEU A 119 15.03 4.51 -5.07
C LEU A 119 13.75 3.67 -4.98
N VAL A 120 13.51 3.07 -3.81
CA VAL A 120 12.27 2.34 -3.51
C VAL A 120 11.60 3.00 -2.30
N LEU A 121 10.39 3.49 -2.50
CA LEU A 121 9.53 4.12 -1.50
C LEU A 121 8.39 3.16 -1.13
N THR A 122 7.85 3.30 0.07
CA THR A 122 6.58 2.66 0.45
C THR A 122 5.45 3.69 0.44
N GLY A 123 4.40 3.41 -0.32
CA GLY A 123 3.21 4.24 -0.40
C GLY A 123 1.97 3.48 0.04
N CYS A 124 1.04 4.18 0.67
CA CYS A 124 -0.31 3.73 0.95
C CYS A 124 -1.27 4.93 0.86
N VAL A 125 -2.56 4.72 1.13
CA VAL A 125 -3.55 5.82 1.13
C VAL A 125 -3.20 6.90 2.17
N ARG A 126 -2.68 6.50 3.35
CA ARG A 126 -2.33 7.44 4.43
C ARG A 126 -1.26 8.46 4.06
N ASN A 127 -0.25 8.05 3.28
CA ASN A 127 0.86 8.93 2.90
C ASN A 127 0.90 9.27 1.40
N GLY A 128 -0.21 9.02 0.68
CA GLY A 128 -0.34 9.20 -0.77
C GLY A 128 0.19 10.56 -1.28
N PRO A 129 -0.27 11.71 -0.73
CA PRO A 129 0.20 13.03 -1.15
C PRO A 129 1.71 13.21 -0.97
N ALA A 130 2.24 12.83 0.19
CA ALA A 130 3.66 12.98 0.51
C ALA A 130 4.54 12.08 -0.37
N VAL A 131 4.15 10.81 -0.57
CA VAL A 131 4.92 9.88 -1.42
C VAL A 131 4.90 10.31 -2.88
N ALA A 132 3.77 10.84 -3.37
CA ALA A 132 3.68 11.37 -4.74
C ALA A 132 4.63 12.57 -4.93
N GLN A 133 4.63 13.54 -4.01
CA GLN A 133 5.55 14.68 -4.06
C GLN A 133 7.02 14.26 -4.02
N ARG A 134 7.39 13.38 -3.07
CA ARG A 134 8.77 12.89 -2.94
C ARG A 134 9.22 12.13 -4.19
N ALA A 135 8.35 11.29 -4.75
CA ALA A 135 8.66 10.52 -5.96
C ALA A 135 8.91 11.42 -7.18
N ILE A 136 8.08 12.44 -7.40
CA ILE A 136 8.27 13.42 -8.49
C ILE A 136 9.63 14.13 -8.35
N ALA A 137 9.94 14.62 -7.15
CA ALA A 137 11.19 15.34 -6.89
C ALA A 137 12.42 14.43 -7.15
N GLU A 138 12.40 13.21 -6.63
CA GLU A 138 13.50 12.26 -6.76
C GLU A 138 13.68 11.75 -8.20
N ALA A 139 12.59 11.47 -8.91
CA ALA A 139 12.66 11.02 -10.30
C ALA A 139 13.26 12.10 -11.21
N ARG A 140 12.86 13.37 -11.03
CA ARG A 140 13.49 14.50 -11.72
C ARG A 140 14.97 14.62 -11.44
N ARG A 141 15.35 14.60 -10.16
CA ARG A 141 16.75 14.72 -9.72
C ARG A 141 17.64 13.63 -10.33
N ARG A 142 17.07 12.46 -10.58
CA ARG A 142 17.77 11.27 -11.10
C ARG A 142 17.61 11.07 -12.61
N GLY A 143 16.79 11.86 -13.30
CA GLY A 143 16.44 11.62 -14.70
C GLY A 143 15.73 10.28 -14.93
N CYS A 144 14.96 9.83 -13.93
CA CYS A 144 14.23 8.57 -13.91
C CYS A 144 12.73 8.79 -14.18
N ASP A 145 12.02 7.70 -14.46
CA ASP A 145 10.56 7.66 -14.45
C ASP A 145 10.04 7.24 -13.07
N VAL A 146 8.73 7.35 -12.84
CA VAL A 146 8.08 6.91 -11.60
C VAL A 146 7.19 5.71 -11.91
N THR A 147 7.36 4.61 -11.17
CA THR A 147 6.46 3.45 -11.26
C THR A 147 5.79 3.19 -9.92
N VAL A 148 4.46 3.17 -9.90
CA VAL A 148 3.65 2.73 -8.74
C VAL A 148 3.36 1.24 -8.88
N ILE A 149 3.58 0.45 -7.84
CA ILE A 149 3.67 -1.01 -7.93
C ILE A 149 2.76 -1.63 -6.88
N ALA A 150 1.74 -2.36 -7.33
CA ALA A 150 0.96 -3.22 -6.46
C ALA A 150 1.80 -4.45 -6.07
N SER A 151 1.81 -4.80 -4.79
CA SER A 151 2.59 -5.94 -4.29
C SER A 151 1.96 -7.28 -4.64
N GLY A 152 0.63 -7.30 -4.77
CA GLY A 152 -0.12 -8.49 -5.13
C GLY A 152 -0.17 -9.50 -3.98
N ARG A 153 -0.72 -10.67 -4.27
CA ARG A 153 -0.83 -11.81 -3.35
C ARG A 153 -0.19 -13.05 -3.93
N GLU A 154 -0.10 -14.10 -3.10
CA GLU A 154 0.53 -15.38 -3.46
C GLU A 154 1.89 -15.18 -4.09
N ASN A 155 2.77 -14.53 -3.34
CA ASN A 155 4.09 -14.21 -3.85
C ASN A 155 4.04 -13.37 -5.14
N GLY A 156 3.16 -12.37 -5.18
CA GLY A 156 3.10 -11.39 -6.28
C GLY A 156 2.84 -12.04 -7.64
N ALA A 157 2.20 -13.22 -7.62
CA ALA A 157 1.73 -13.91 -8.81
C ALA A 157 0.28 -13.54 -9.14
N LYS A 158 -0.49 -13.06 -8.15
CA LYS A 158 -1.89 -12.68 -8.32
C LYS A 158 -2.11 -11.21 -7.97
N ILE A 159 -2.87 -10.53 -8.82
CA ILE A 159 -3.24 -9.12 -8.64
C ILE A 159 -4.13 -8.97 -7.39
N CYS A 160 -3.93 -7.89 -6.63
CA CYS A 160 -4.74 -7.52 -5.47
C CYS A 160 -5.49 -6.21 -5.78
N LEU A 161 -6.82 -6.24 -5.74
CA LEU A 161 -7.64 -5.10 -6.21
C LEU A 161 -7.53 -3.88 -5.28
N ASP A 162 -7.47 -4.12 -3.98
CA ASP A 162 -7.20 -3.14 -2.93
C ASP A 162 -5.87 -2.40 -3.18
N ASP A 163 -4.79 -3.13 -3.49
CA ASP A 163 -3.52 -2.51 -3.89
C ASP A 163 -3.66 -1.68 -5.17
N VAL A 164 -4.39 -2.18 -6.17
CA VAL A 164 -4.60 -1.48 -7.45
C VAL A 164 -5.39 -0.19 -7.25
N ILE A 165 -6.41 -0.18 -6.40
CA ILE A 165 -7.19 1.01 -6.06
C ILE A 165 -6.31 2.05 -5.34
N ALA A 166 -5.52 1.62 -4.36
CA ALA A 166 -4.56 2.49 -3.67
C ALA A 166 -3.47 3.02 -4.62
N CYS A 167 -2.98 2.19 -5.56
CA CYS A 167 -2.08 2.63 -6.63
C CYS A 167 -2.75 3.68 -7.53
N GLY A 168 -4.02 3.49 -7.89
CA GLY A 168 -4.81 4.41 -8.69
C GLY A 168 -4.91 5.81 -8.06
N TYR A 169 -5.09 5.86 -6.73
CA TYR A 169 -5.03 7.10 -5.95
C TYR A 169 -3.67 7.80 -6.05
N ILE A 170 -2.57 7.07 -5.83
CA ILE A 170 -1.22 7.65 -5.91
C ILE A 170 -0.91 8.09 -7.34
N VAL A 171 -1.30 7.32 -8.36
CA VAL A 171 -1.17 7.70 -9.79
C VAL A 171 -1.97 8.97 -10.09
N HIS A 172 -3.18 9.10 -9.53
CA HIS A 172 -3.99 10.31 -9.65
C HIS A 172 -3.22 11.52 -9.11
N LEU A 173 -2.70 11.43 -7.89
CA LEU A 173 -1.91 12.50 -7.25
C LEU A 173 -0.64 12.83 -8.04
N LEU A 174 0.11 11.82 -8.50
CA LEU A 174 1.30 12.01 -9.33
C LEU A 174 0.97 12.78 -10.62
N ARG A 175 -0.12 12.42 -11.30
CA ARG A 175 -0.57 13.11 -12.52
C ARG A 175 -1.04 14.53 -12.23
N GLN A 176 -1.62 14.79 -11.07
CA GLN A 176 -1.98 16.15 -10.65
C GLN A 176 -0.73 16.98 -10.32
N GLY A 177 0.17 16.47 -9.49
CA GLY A 177 1.43 17.13 -9.15
C GLY A 177 2.26 17.46 -10.39
N ALA A 178 2.41 16.49 -11.31
CA ALA A 178 3.11 16.71 -12.57
C ALA A 178 2.43 17.77 -13.48
N LYS A 179 1.09 17.93 -13.41
CA LYS A 179 0.37 19.02 -14.09
C LYS A 179 0.54 20.36 -13.37
N LEU A 180 0.55 20.35 -12.05
CA LEU A 180 0.68 21.52 -11.18
C LEU A 180 2.11 22.06 -11.13
N ASP A 181 3.11 21.27 -11.49
CA ASP A 181 4.51 21.68 -11.66
C ASP A 181 4.77 22.67 -12.82
N ASN A 182 3.77 22.95 -13.66
CA ASN A 182 3.79 24.15 -14.52
C ASN A 182 3.39 25.43 -13.74
N ARG A 183 3.23 25.35 -12.42
CA ARG A 183 2.90 26.43 -11.50
C ARG A 183 3.80 26.37 -10.24
N PRO A 184 3.94 27.46 -9.47
CA PRO A 184 4.83 27.50 -8.31
C PRO A 184 4.40 26.54 -7.17
N ALA A 185 5.37 25.93 -6.48
CA ALA A 185 5.16 24.93 -5.42
C ALA A 185 4.22 25.37 -4.28
N SER A 186 4.18 26.66 -3.94
CA SER A 186 3.27 27.21 -2.93
C SER A 186 1.79 27.14 -3.36
N ALA A 187 1.51 27.25 -4.65
CA ALA A 187 0.15 27.12 -5.19
C ALA A 187 -0.32 25.66 -5.21
N VAL A 188 0.61 24.69 -5.32
CA VAL A 188 0.31 23.26 -5.24
C VAL A 188 -0.14 22.87 -3.84
N ALA A 189 0.56 23.36 -2.81
CA ALA A 189 0.20 23.13 -1.42
C ALA A 189 -1.11 23.83 -1.03
N GLN A 190 -1.36 25.05 -1.52
CA GLN A 190 -2.61 25.78 -1.27
C GLN A 190 -3.82 25.16 -1.98
N LEU A 191 -3.70 24.76 -3.25
CA LEU A 191 -4.79 24.10 -3.97
C LEU A 191 -5.14 22.71 -3.43
N MET A 192 -4.18 22.06 -2.77
CA MET A 192 -4.39 20.79 -2.07
C MET A 192 -4.90 20.99 -0.63
N ALA A 193 -4.88 22.23 -0.11
CA ALA A 193 -5.36 22.60 1.23
C ALA A 193 -6.68 23.40 1.20
N GLU A 194 -7.05 23.97 0.06
CA GLU A 194 -8.33 24.65 -0.18
C GLU A 194 -9.41 23.63 -0.59
N ASP A 195 -9.87 22.83 0.38
CA ASP A 195 -11.19 22.19 0.44
C ASP A 195 -11.33 21.47 1.80
N ASP A 196 -11.21 22.23 2.89
CA ASP A 196 -11.62 21.76 4.23
C ASP A 196 -13.14 21.91 4.35
N ASP A 197 -13.88 20.79 4.30
CA ASP A 197 -15.25 20.74 4.80
C ASP A 197 -15.21 20.65 6.34
N PRO A 198 -15.65 21.68 7.09
CA PRO A 198 -15.54 21.70 8.54
C PRO A 198 -16.55 20.79 9.27
N ASP A 199 -17.47 20.12 8.57
CA ASP A 199 -18.62 19.44 9.18
C ASP A 199 -18.47 17.92 9.36
N TYR A 200 -17.36 17.44 9.95
CA TYR A 200 -17.30 16.05 10.42
C TYR A 200 -16.62 15.86 11.77
N VAL A 201 -17.24 16.45 12.79
CA VAL A 201 -17.06 16.07 14.19
C VAL A 201 -18.17 15.08 14.58
N GLN A 202 -17.74 13.94 15.12
CA GLN A 202 -18.52 12.89 15.78
C GLN A 202 -19.42 12.00 14.92
N LEU A 203 -19.02 10.73 14.76
CA LEU A 203 -19.96 9.62 14.87
C LEU A 203 -19.37 8.52 15.76
N ASP A 204 -20.15 8.28 16.80
CA ASP A 204 -19.91 7.45 17.98
C ASP A 204 -19.76 5.96 17.70
N HIS A 205 -19.11 5.34 18.67
CA HIS A 205 -19.14 3.93 19.05
C HIS A 205 -20.41 3.15 18.65
N ALA A 206 -20.24 2.16 17.77
CA ALA A 206 -21.04 0.94 17.80
C ALA A 206 -20.14 -0.23 17.42
N ALA A 207 -19.58 -0.87 18.46
CA ALA A 207 -19.10 -2.24 18.35
C ALA A 207 -20.34 -3.11 18.16
N THR A 208 -20.58 -3.57 16.94
CA THR A 208 -21.62 -4.59 16.70
C THR A 208 -21.00 -5.95 17.02
N ASP A 209 -21.67 -6.66 17.92
CA ASP A 209 -21.34 -8.01 18.40
C ASP A 209 -21.06 -8.95 17.22
N LEU A 210 -19.87 -9.56 17.19
CA LEU A 210 -19.40 -10.47 16.13
C LEU A 210 -19.34 -11.94 16.61
N SER A 211 -20.18 -12.34 17.56
CA SER A 211 -20.19 -13.71 18.10
C SER A 211 -20.73 -14.77 17.15
N ASP A 212 -21.39 -14.40 16.05
CA ASP A 212 -22.27 -15.35 15.33
C ASP A 212 -21.74 -15.84 13.97
N TYR A 213 -20.50 -15.50 13.58
CA TYR A 213 -19.91 -15.91 12.29
C TYR A 213 -18.83 -16.99 12.42
N ALA A 214 -19.06 -17.99 13.27
CA ALA A 214 -18.32 -19.25 13.27
C ALA A 214 -19.18 -20.34 12.61
N GLY A 215 -19.09 -20.45 11.29
CA GLY A 215 -19.67 -21.54 10.51
C GLY A 215 -18.71 -21.94 9.39
N GLU A 216 -18.29 -23.20 9.41
CA GLU A 216 -17.61 -23.89 8.31
C GLU A 216 -18.65 -24.14 7.20
N GLU A 217 -18.34 -23.72 5.96
CA GLU A 217 -18.96 -24.08 4.65
C GLU A 217 -18.67 -22.89 3.68
N GLU A 218 -18.28 -22.98 2.42
CA GLU A 218 -17.73 -23.98 1.50
C GLU A 218 -17.01 -23.13 0.40
N GLU A 219 -15.85 -23.58 -0.10
CA GLU A 219 -15.02 -22.85 -1.09
C GLU A 219 -15.68 -22.67 -2.48
N GLU A 220 -16.81 -23.33 -2.77
CA GLU A 220 -17.42 -23.39 -4.11
C GLU A 220 -18.35 -22.21 -4.44
N ASP A 221 -19.05 -21.62 -3.45
CA ASP A 221 -19.92 -20.44 -3.67
C ASP A 221 -19.12 -19.15 -4.03
N PHE A 222 -17.81 -19.16 -3.74
CA PHE A 222 -16.91 -18.02 -3.91
C PHE A 222 -16.56 -17.72 -5.39
N GLU A 223 -16.49 -18.72 -6.26
CA GLU A 223 -16.24 -18.48 -7.69
C GLU A 223 -17.47 -17.89 -8.41
N GLU A 224 -18.67 -18.13 -7.91
CA GLU A 224 -19.92 -17.61 -8.47
C GLU A 224 -20.19 -16.17 -8.01
N GLU A 225 -19.93 -15.87 -6.73
CA GLU A 225 -20.02 -14.51 -6.20
C GLU A 225 -18.94 -13.58 -6.77
N GLN A 226 -17.71 -14.08 -6.98
CA GLN A 226 -16.68 -13.37 -7.76
C GLN A 226 -17.14 -13.08 -9.18
N ARG A 227 -17.80 -14.03 -9.87
CA ARG A 227 -18.38 -13.82 -11.20
C ARG A 227 -19.41 -12.69 -11.20
N ASN A 228 -20.18 -12.55 -10.13
CA ASN A 228 -21.24 -11.55 -9.96
C ASN A 228 -20.72 -10.14 -9.59
N ALA A 229 -19.66 -10.02 -8.78
CA ALA A 229 -19.00 -8.74 -8.54
C ALA A 229 -18.24 -8.24 -9.79
N ILE A 230 -17.60 -9.17 -10.51
CA ILE A 230 -16.88 -8.91 -11.77
C ILE A 230 -17.81 -8.46 -12.91
N THR A 231 -19.10 -8.85 -12.88
CA THR A 231 -20.06 -8.45 -13.93
C THR A 231 -20.55 -6.99 -13.80
N ARG A 232 -20.32 -6.33 -12.65
CA ARG A 232 -20.80 -4.96 -12.40
C ARG A 232 -19.87 -3.87 -12.93
N TYR A 233 -18.59 -4.17 -13.13
CA TYR A 233 -17.58 -3.26 -13.66
C TYR A 233 -16.84 -3.92 -14.83
N PRO A 234 -16.75 -3.29 -16.02
CA PRO A 234 -16.35 -3.98 -17.25
C PRO A 234 -14.94 -4.58 -17.16
N PHE A 235 -14.95 -5.91 -17.31
CA PHE A 235 -13.86 -6.88 -17.39
C PHE A 235 -12.62 -6.43 -18.18
N ILE A 236 -11.42 -6.65 -17.62
CA ILE A 236 -10.25 -7.00 -18.42
C ILE A 236 -10.16 -8.52 -18.47
N PRO A 237 -10.17 -9.14 -19.66
CA PRO A 237 -9.98 -10.58 -19.75
C PRO A 237 -8.60 -10.96 -19.24
N TRP A 238 -8.58 -11.84 -18.25
CA TRP A 238 -7.42 -12.53 -17.65
C TRP A 238 -6.36 -12.99 -18.69
N ASN A 239 -6.83 -13.36 -19.88
CA ASN A 239 -6.01 -13.84 -21.00
C ASN A 239 -5.13 -12.74 -21.64
N ALA A 240 -5.45 -11.46 -21.40
CA ALA A 240 -4.68 -10.32 -21.91
C ALA A 240 -3.48 -9.95 -21.03
N VAL A 241 -3.45 -10.41 -19.76
CA VAL A 241 -2.37 -10.10 -18.80
C VAL A 241 -1.51 -11.32 -18.49
N SER A 242 -2.08 -12.52 -18.47
CA SER A 242 -1.40 -13.76 -18.05
C SER A 242 -0.67 -14.51 -19.17
N GLY A 243 -0.27 -13.82 -20.25
CA GLY A 243 0.34 -14.41 -21.45
C GLY A 243 1.13 -15.69 -21.15
N SER A 244 0.56 -16.83 -21.56
CA SER A 244 1.04 -18.18 -21.27
C SER A 244 2.31 -18.52 -22.07
N GLY A 245 3.34 -17.71 -21.91
CA GLY A 245 4.62 -17.82 -22.59
C GLY A 245 5.45 -16.58 -22.28
N GLU A 246 6.70 -16.81 -21.87
CA GLU A 246 7.76 -15.82 -21.64
C GLU A 246 7.71 -14.66 -22.65
N LYS A 247 7.02 -13.58 -22.29
CA LYS A 247 7.11 -12.32 -22.99
C LYS A 247 7.19 -11.23 -21.94
N SER A 248 8.36 -10.60 -21.85
CA SER A 248 8.56 -9.42 -21.02
C SER A 248 7.45 -8.38 -21.28
N PRO A 249 6.97 -7.66 -20.26
CA PRO A 249 5.86 -6.71 -20.41
C PRO A 249 6.15 -5.68 -21.52
N THR A 250 5.20 -5.37 -22.40
CA THR A 250 5.41 -4.38 -23.50
C THR A 250 5.10 -2.96 -23.04
N PRO A 251 5.81 -1.89 -23.48
CA PRO A 251 5.64 -0.49 -23.04
C PRO A 251 4.19 -0.07 -22.75
N ARG A 252 3.31 -0.42 -23.69
CA ARG A 252 1.86 -0.22 -23.66
C ARG A 252 1.15 -0.79 -22.42
N MET A 253 1.56 -1.96 -21.91
CA MET A 253 0.92 -2.62 -20.76
C MET A 253 1.06 -1.85 -19.43
N ALA A 254 2.15 -1.11 -19.21
CA ALA A 254 2.32 -0.33 -17.98
C ALA A 254 1.54 1.01 -18.01
N GLU A 255 1.44 1.63 -19.18
CA GLU A 255 0.57 2.79 -19.41
C GLU A 255 -0.92 2.40 -19.31
N GLU A 256 -1.28 1.22 -19.84
CA GLU A 256 -2.61 0.62 -19.72
C GLU A 256 -2.91 0.27 -18.25
N GLY A 257 -1.93 -0.24 -17.49
CA GLY A 257 -2.04 -0.49 -16.05
C GLY A 257 -2.35 0.78 -15.25
N ALA A 258 -1.62 1.88 -15.51
CA ALA A 258 -1.87 3.16 -14.85
C ALA A 258 -3.25 3.73 -15.20
N THR A 259 -3.70 3.53 -16.43
CA THR A 259 -5.02 3.96 -16.90
C THR A 259 -6.14 3.13 -16.27
N LEU A 260 -5.95 1.82 -16.15
CA LEU A 260 -6.88 0.91 -15.47
C LEU A 260 -7.02 1.26 -14.00
N ALA A 261 -5.89 1.35 -13.28
CA ALA A 261 -5.88 1.66 -11.86
C ALA A 261 -6.58 2.99 -11.58
N LEU A 262 -6.33 4.01 -12.42
CA LEU A 262 -7.00 5.30 -12.34
C LEU A 262 -8.51 5.19 -12.58
N ARG A 263 -8.95 4.39 -13.55
CA ARG A 263 -10.39 4.20 -13.83
C ARG A 263 -11.11 3.47 -12.69
N LEU A 264 -10.49 2.42 -12.14
CA LEU A 264 -11.01 1.70 -10.97
C LEU A 264 -11.09 2.63 -9.75
N TYR A 265 -10.01 3.37 -9.47
CA TYR A 265 -10.03 4.40 -8.42
C TYR A 265 -11.17 5.41 -8.66
N GLN A 266 -11.28 5.95 -9.87
CA GLN A 266 -12.31 6.94 -10.20
C GLN A 266 -13.74 6.39 -10.08
N SER A 267 -13.99 5.13 -10.48
CA SER A 267 -15.32 4.54 -10.34
C SER A 267 -15.73 4.46 -8.87
N TYR A 268 -14.83 3.99 -8.00
CA TYR A 268 -15.08 3.92 -6.56
C TYR A 268 -15.19 5.29 -5.89
N ILE A 269 -14.34 6.25 -6.25
CA ILE A 269 -14.39 7.57 -5.62
C ILE A 269 -15.60 8.38 -6.08
N SER A 270 -15.97 8.32 -7.37
CA SER A 270 -17.11 9.10 -7.91
C SER A 270 -18.46 8.71 -7.31
N GLU A 271 -18.60 7.49 -6.80
CA GLU A 271 -19.83 7.03 -6.15
C GLU A 271 -19.96 7.55 -4.71
N TYR A 272 -18.84 7.92 -4.07
CA TYR A 272 -18.77 8.20 -2.63
C TYR A 272 -18.15 9.56 -2.25
N ASN A 273 -17.63 10.32 -3.22
CA ASN A 273 -17.06 11.66 -3.03
C ASN A 273 -17.03 12.49 -4.33
N ASP A 274 -17.43 13.76 -4.26
CA ASP A 274 -17.36 14.69 -5.41
C ASP A 274 -15.95 15.25 -5.65
N ASN A 275 -15.05 15.19 -4.65
CA ASN A 275 -13.66 15.65 -4.77
C ASN A 275 -12.67 14.47 -5.00
N PRO A 276 -12.18 14.23 -6.24
CA PRO A 276 -11.25 13.15 -6.53
C PRO A 276 -9.82 13.40 -6.03
N THR A 277 -9.50 14.63 -5.61
CA THR A 277 -8.17 15.04 -5.16
C THR A 277 -7.95 14.75 -3.69
N GLN A 278 -9.04 14.82 -2.91
CA GLN A 278 -9.11 14.44 -1.51
C GLN A 278 -10.24 13.42 -1.30
N PRO A 279 -10.05 12.15 -1.72
CA PRO A 279 -11.03 11.09 -1.52
C PRO A 279 -11.39 10.93 -0.03
N SER A 280 -12.70 10.89 0.26
CA SER A 280 -13.18 10.71 1.63
C SER A 280 -12.80 9.33 2.19
N ARG A 281 -12.58 9.26 3.50
CA ARG A 281 -12.36 7.99 4.22
C ARG A 281 -13.45 6.95 3.90
N ARG A 282 -14.70 7.42 3.74
CA ARG A 282 -15.85 6.58 3.40
C ARG A 282 -15.69 5.88 2.05
N ALA A 283 -15.16 6.58 1.05
CA ALA A 283 -14.98 6.03 -0.29
C ALA A 283 -13.94 4.90 -0.29
N PHE A 284 -12.79 5.09 0.37
CA PHE A 284 -11.80 4.02 0.52
C PHE A 284 -12.31 2.86 1.36
N LEU A 285 -13.03 3.15 2.45
CA LEU A 285 -13.61 2.10 3.29
C LEU A 285 -14.58 1.22 2.50
N ALA A 286 -15.46 1.82 1.69
CA ALA A 286 -16.36 1.08 0.81
C ALA A 286 -15.59 0.24 -0.21
N ALA A 287 -14.65 0.86 -0.92
CA ALA A 287 -13.83 0.19 -1.93
C ALA A 287 -13.05 -1.00 -1.36
N PHE A 288 -12.41 -0.84 -0.21
CA PHE A 288 -11.64 -1.92 0.42
C PHE A 288 -12.54 -3.00 0.98
N ASN A 289 -13.70 -2.67 1.55
CA ASN A 289 -14.65 -3.66 2.04
C ASN A 289 -15.22 -4.55 0.93
N GLU A 290 -15.32 -4.05 -0.31
CA GLU A 290 -15.72 -4.86 -1.48
C GLU A 290 -14.57 -5.72 -2.05
N CYS A 291 -13.33 -5.42 -1.69
CA CYS A 291 -12.17 -6.20 -2.13
C CYS A 291 -11.97 -7.43 -1.25
N SER A 292 -11.44 -8.52 -1.82
CA SER A 292 -11.15 -9.76 -1.06
C SER A 292 -10.31 -9.49 0.18
N GLY A 293 -9.31 -8.59 0.10
CA GLY A 293 -8.47 -8.21 1.24
C GLY A 293 -9.28 -7.63 2.41
N GLY A 294 -10.22 -6.72 2.15
CA GLY A 294 -11.07 -6.15 3.19
C GLY A 294 -12.05 -7.17 3.77
N HIS A 295 -12.67 -8.00 2.93
CA HIS A 295 -13.52 -9.10 3.40
C HIS A 295 -12.76 -10.06 4.34
N HIS A 296 -11.51 -10.41 4.03
CA HIS A 296 -10.68 -11.22 4.92
C HIS A 296 -10.45 -10.51 6.26
N LEU A 297 -10.08 -9.22 6.26
CA LEU A 297 -9.86 -8.49 7.51
C LEU A 297 -11.13 -8.41 8.37
N LEU A 298 -12.30 -8.21 7.77
CA LEU A 298 -13.59 -8.23 8.46
C LEU A 298 -13.84 -9.61 9.11
N ARG A 299 -13.65 -10.70 8.35
CA ARG A 299 -13.87 -12.08 8.82
C ARG A 299 -12.94 -12.49 9.96
N TYR A 300 -11.70 -12.00 9.98
CA TYR A 300 -10.70 -12.37 10.98
C TYR A 300 -10.60 -11.37 12.16
N GLY A 301 -11.57 -10.46 12.32
CA GLY A 301 -11.62 -9.53 13.46
C GLY A 301 -10.66 -8.34 13.35
N TRP A 302 -10.17 -8.03 12.15
CA TRP A 302 -9.29 -6.91 11.84
C TRP A 302 -10.03 -5.74 11.18
N ALA A 303 -11.34 -5.60 11.39
CA ALA A 303 -12.16 -4.53 10.80
C ALA A 303 -11.62 -3.12 11.06
N ALA A 304 -10.97 -2.92 12.21
CA ALA A 304 -10.34 -1.65 12.56
C ALA A 304 -9.14 -1.30 11.65
N ASP A 305 -8.46 -2.30 11.07
CA ASP A 305 -7.38 -2.07 10.11
C ASP A 305 -7.92 -1.45 8.82
N THR A 306 -9.08 -1.89 8.31
CA THR A 306 -9.68 -1.28 7.11
C THR A 306 -9.99 0.19 7.35
N ALA A 307 -10.47 0.54 8.55
CA ALA A 307 -10.68 1.92 8.96
C ALA A 307 -9.37 2.74 8.96
N ALA A 308 -8.30 2.21 9.56
CA ALA A 308 -7.01 2.89 9.66
C ALA A 308 -6.33 3.09 8.30
N VAL A 309 -6.41 2.12 7.39
CA VAL A 309 -5.81 2.24 6.05
C VAL A 309 -6.58 3.15 5.11
N SER A 310 -7.85 3.45 5.40
CA SER A 310 -8.72 4.27 4.56
C SER A 310 -8.57 5.78 4.82
N GLU A 311 -7.81 6.17 5.84
CA GLU A 311 -7.55 7.58 6.16
C GLU A 311 -6.55 8.16 5.15
N ALA A 312 -7.04 8.95 4.19
CA ALA A 312 -6.22 9.48 3.10
C ALA A 312 -5.41 10.71 3.52
N GLY A 313 -4.12 10.75 3.17
CA GLY A 313 -3.29 11.94 3.31
C GLY A 313 -2.98 12.40 4.74
N VAL A 314 -3.27 11.59 5.75
CA VAL A 314 -3.06 11.92 7.17
C VAL A 314 -1.60 11.78 7.64
N CYS A 315 -0.71 11.22 6.81
CA CYS A 315 0.69 10.98 7.14
C CYS A 315 1.62 11.64 6.12
N ASP A 316 2.53 12.48 6.58
CA ASP A 316 3.52 13.18 5.75
C ASP A 316 4.86 12.42 5.62
N ILE A 317 4.97 11.28 6.31
CA ILE A 317 6.17 10.46 6.30
C ILE A 317 6.21 9.58 5.04
N VAL A 318 7.36 9.59 4.36
CA VAL A 318 7.59 8.77 3.17
C VAL A 318 8.73 7.80 3.42
N PRO A 319 8.45 6.56 3.85
CA PRO A 319 9.51 5.60 4.07
C PRO A 319 10.18 5.18 2.77
N TYR A 320 11.49 4.97 2.82
CA TYR A 320 12.31 4.52 1.70
C TYR A 320 13.28 3.43 2.12
N VAL A 321 13.63 2.54 1.18
CA VAL A 321 14.59 1.47 1.43
C VAL A 321 16.01 2.01 1.28
N ASP A 322 16.79 1.89 2.35
CA ASP A 322 18.24 2.09 2.38
C ASP A 322 18.92 0.72 2.31
N ALA A 323 19.67 0.52 1.22
CA ALA A 323 20.43 -0.70 0.92
C ALA A 323 21.94 -0.42 0.90
N SER A 324 22.40 0.70 1.46
CA SER A 324 23.83 1.07 1.48
C SER A 324 24.65 0.32 2.54
N GLY A 325 23.99 -0.30 3.52
CA GLY A 325 24.62 -1.01 4.64
C GLY A 325 24.31 -2.51 4.65
N GLU A 326 24.46 -3.13 5.82
CA GLU A 326 24.11 -4.55 6.02
C GLU A 326 22.58 -4.73 6.08
N GLY A 327 22.03 -5.44 5.09
CA GLY A 327 20.61 -5.75 5.01
C GLY A 327 19.78 -4.66 4.34
N LEU A 328 18.46 -4.79 4.45
CA LEU A 328 17.50 -3.84 3.88
C LEU A 328 16.78 -3.12 5.02
N VAL A 329 17.01 -1.82 5.12
CA VAL A 329 16.51 -1.00 6.22
C VAL A 329 15.62 0.10 5.65
N LEU A 330 14.38 0.19 6.10
CA LEU A 330 13.53 1.34 5.82
C LEU A 330 13.89 2.49 6.77
N ARG A 331 13.95 3.70 6.20
CA ARG A 331 14.12 4.97 6.90
C ARG A 331 13.04 5.96 6.44
N ARG A 332 12.88 7.08 7.14
CA ARG A 332 11.98 8.19 6.77
C ARG A 332 12.77 9.41 6.34
#